data_AF-A0A9D9UEU6-F1
#
_entry.id   AF-A0A9D9UEU6-F1
#
_cell.length_a   1.000
_cell.length_b   1.000
_cell.length_c   1.000
_cell.angle_alpha   90.00
_cell.angle_beta   90.00
_cell.angle_gamma   90.00
#
_symmetry.space_group_name_H-M   'P 1'
#
loop_
_entity.id
_entity.type
_entity.pdbx_description
1 polymer ?
#
loop_
_entity_poly.entity_id
_entity_poly.type
_entity_poly.pdbx_seq_one_letter_code
_entity_poly.pdbx_strand_id
1 'polypeptide(L)' 'MSKIIFDRGISLDGFFAGDNRGPGNPMGVVSGKIHGRMFNQKAFWEHLGMHSDKEDGPDGTYIRETI' A
#
# COMPACT_ATOMS: atom_id res chain seq x y z
N MET A 1 0.16 44.06 10.16
CA MET A 1 1.02 42.85 10.22
C MET A 1 0.13 41.62 10.37
N SER A 2 0.31 40.61 9.52
CA SER A 2 -0.41 39.33 9.64
C SER A 2 0.15 38.47 10.77
N LYS A 3 -0.70 37.59 11.33
CA LYS A 3 -0.30 36.61 12.34
C LYS A 3 0.06 35.30 11.65
N ILE A 4 1.06 34.59 12.17
CA ILE A 4 1.34 33.20 11.79
C ILE A 4 0.49 32.31 12.68
N ILE A 5 -0.37 31.50 12.06
CA ILE A 5 -1.26 30.56 12.75
C ILE A 5 -0.85 29.14 12.37
N PHE A 6 -0.81 28.24 13.35
CA PHE A 6 -0.56 26.82 13.15
C PHE A 6 -1.80 26.03 13.57
N ASP A 7 -2.37 25.28 12.64
CA ASP A 7 -3.56 24.46 12.84
C ASP A 7 -3.29 23.03 12.36
N ARG A 8 -3.38 22.07 13.30
CA ARG A 8 -3.09 20.64 13.10
C ARG A 8 -3.87 19.77 14.08
N GLY A 9 -4.24 18.57 13.62
CA GLY A 9 -4.66 17.47 14.50
C GLY A 9 -3.45 16.73 15.06
N ILE A 10 -3.47 16.43 16.35
CA ILE A 10 -2.40 15.74 17.08
C ILE A 10 -3.03 14.64 17.94
N SER A 11 -2.30 13.54 18.17
CA SER A 11 -2.72 12.53 19.13
C SER A 11 -2.62 13.05 20.57
N LEU A 12 -3.32 12.40 21.51
CA LEU A 12 -3.35 12.79 22.92
C LEU A 12 -1.96 12.77 23.58
N ASP A 13 -1.10 11.85 23.11
CA ASP A 13 0.30 11.67 23.52
C ASP A 13 1.29 12.53 22.70
N GLY A 14 0.81 13.44 21.86
CA GLY A 14 1.63 14.50 21.28
C GLY A 14 2.30 14.19 19.93
N PHE A 15 1.81 13.21 19.19
CA PHE A 15 2.36 12.84 17.87
C PHE A 15 1.48 13.33 16.71
N PHE A 16 2.11 13.97 15.72
CA PHE A 16 1.46 14.27 14.43
C PHE A 16 1.43 13.04 13.51
N ALA A 17 2.42 12.16 13.67
CA ALA A 17 2.67 11.04 12.81
C ALA A 17 3.13 9.84 13.64
N GLY A 18 2.58 8.65 13.37
CA GLY A 18 3.10 7.41 13.97
C GLY A 18 4.43 7.01 13.34
N ASP A 19 5.17 6.14 14.02
CA ASP A 19 6.56 5.79 13.69
C ASP A 19 6.78 5.33 12.24
N ASN A 20 5.79 4.65 11.66
CA ASN A 20 5.85 4.12 10.31
C ASN A 20 5.34 5.08 9.23
N ARG A 21 5.13 6.38 9.51
CA ARG A 21 4.61 7.35 8.52
C ARG A 21 5.69 7.99 7.63
N GLY A 22 6.90 7.44 7.60
CA GLY A 22 7.98 7.90 6.73
C GLY A 22 7.84 7.47 5.26
N PRO A 23 8.73 7.95 4.37
CA PRO A 23 8.76 7.56 2.95
C PRO A 23 8.94 6.05 2.71
N GLY A 24 9.44 5.32 3.71
CA GLY A 24 9.54 3.86 3.67
C GLY A 24 8.24 3.12 3.98
N ASN A 25 7.14 3.81 4.31
CA ASN A 25 5.88 3.18 4.66
C ASN A 25 5.34 2.35 3.47
N PRO A 26 5.19 1.01 3.63
CA PRO A 26 4.59 0.12 2.65
C PRO A 26 3.26 0.66 2.09
N MET A 27 2.43 1.26 2.94
CA MET A 27 1.12 1.81 2.60
C MET A 27 1.15 3.29 2.19
N GLY A 28 2.31 3.95 2.27
CA GLY A 28 2.53 5.33 1.87
C GLY A 28 3.21 5.42 0.51
N VAL A 29 4.38 6.06 0.47
CA VAL A 29 5.12 6.39 -0.77
C VAL A 29 5.49 5.15 -1.60
N VAL A 30 5.70 3.99 -0.98
CA VAL A 30 6.10 2.76 -1.69
C VAL A 30 4.94 1.81 -2.03
N SER A 31 3.68 2.22 -1.77
CA SER A 31 2.47 1.43 -2.07
C SER A 31 2.41 0.95 -3.52
N GLY A 32 2.82 1.80 -4.47
CA GLY A 32 2.88 1.44 -5.89
C GLY A 32 3.75 0.20 -6.17
N LYS A 33 4.79 -0.05 -5.38
CA LYS A 33 5.63 -1.26 -5.53
C LYS A 33 4.88 -2.52 -5.10
N ILE A 34 4.04 -2.42 -4.08
CA ILE A 34 3.20 -3.53 -3.59
C ILE A 34 2.13 -3.86 -4.62
N HIS A 35 1.43 -2.83 -5.14
CA HIS A 35 0.49 -3.02 -6.23
C HIS A 35 1.16 -3.62 -7.47
N GLY A 36 2.35 -3.14 -7.84
CA GLY A 36 3.13 -3.71 -8.94
C GLY A 36 3.45 -5.20 -8.74
N ARG A 37 3.81 -5.60 -7.51
CA ARG A 37 4.06 -7.01 -7.18
C ARG A 37 2.80 -7.86 -7.31
N MET A 38 1.64 -7.35 -6.87
CA MET A 38 0.34 -8.02 -7.02
C MET A 38 -0.06 -8.15 -8.50
N PHE A 39 0.07 -7.08 -9.29
CA PHE A 39 -0.27 -7.07 -10.72
C PHE A 39 0.67 -7.94 -11.57
N ASN A 40 1.83 -8.30 -11.03
CA ASN A 40 2.73 -9.27 -11.66
C ASN A 40 2.34 -10.73 -11.41
N GLN A 41 1.29 -11.00 -10.62
CA GLN A 41 0.80 -12.35 -10.39
C GLN A 41 -0.33 -12.70 -11.33
N LYS A 42 -0.22 -13.86 -11.99
CA LYS A 42 -1.25 -14.45 -12.84
C LYS A 42 -2.56 -14.64 -12.08
N ALA A 43 -2.48 -15.14 -10.85
CA ALA A 43 -3.61 -15.37 -9.96
C ALA A 43 -4.53 -14.15 -9.79
N PHE A 44 -3.97 -12.94 -9.71
CA PHE A 44 -4.78 -11.72 -9.57
C PHE A 44 -5.66 -11.48 -10.80
N TRP A 45 -5.11 -11.65 -11.99
CA TRP A 45 -5.85 -11.44 -13.24
C TRP A 45 -6.84 -12.56 -13.51
N GLU A 46 -6.50 -13.81 -13.16
CA GLU A 46 -7.42 -14.94 -13.24
C GLU A 46 -8.64 -14.75 -12.34
N HIS A 47 -8.45 -14.22 -11.12
CA HIS A 47 -9.56 -13.87 -10.23
C HIS A 47 -10.51 -12.83 -10.87
N LEU A 48 -9.97 -11.92 -11.68
CA LEU A 48 -10.76 -10.96 -12.46
C LEU A 48 -11.38 -11.55 -13.75
N GLY A 49 -11.25 -12.86 -13.97
CA GLY A 49 -11.73 -13.54 -15.18
C GLY A 49 -10.89 -13.25 -16.43
N MET A 50 -9.65 -12.78 -16.26
CA MET A 50 -8.74 -12.43 -17.35
C MET A 50 -7.62 -13.46 -17.48
N HIS A 51 -7.24 -13.76 -18.72
CA HIS A 51 -6.03 -14.53 -18.99
C HIS A 51 -4.79 -13.67 -18.80
N SER A 52 -3.70 -14.24 -18.27
CA SER A 52 -2.45 -13.52 -18.01
C SER A 52 -1.24 -14.43 -18.13
N ASP A 53 -0.22 -13.97 -18.87
CA ASP A 53 1.09 -14.64 -19.01
C ASP A 53 2.10 -14.15 -17.96
N LYS A 54 1.58 -13.59 -16.86
CA LYS A 54 2.37 -13.10 -15.73
C LYS A 54 2.88 -14.26 -14.88
N GLU A 55 3.75 -13.95 -13.93
CA GLU A 55 4.33 -14.93 -13.03
C GLU A 55 3.23 -15.59 -12.19
N ASP A 56 3.32 -16.90 -11.96
CA ASP A 56 2.44 -17.62 -11.04
C ASP A 56 3.28 -18.24 -9.92
N GLY A 57 3.89 -17.36 -9.12
CA GLY A 57 4.81 -17.73 -8.06
C GLY A 57 4.09 -18.00 -6.73
N PRO A 58 4.84 -18.14 -5.63
CA PRO A 58 4.28 -18.35 -4.29
C PRO A 58 3.25 -17.26 -3.89
N ASP A 59 3.45 -16.03 -4.35
CA ASP A 59 2.50 -14.94 -4.13
C ASP A 59 1.14 -15.20 -4.78
N GLY A 60 1.12 -15.89 -5.93
CA GLY A 60 -0.11 -16.33 -6.59
C GLY A 60 -0.90 -17.34 -5.77
N THR A 61 -0.25 -18.19 -4.98
CA THR A 61 -0.92 -19.08 -4.02
C THR A 61 -1.65 -18.27 -2.96
N TYR A 62 -0.96 -17.32 -2.32
CA TYR A 62 -1.57 -16.48 -1.28
C TYR A 62 -2.76 -15.68 -1.80
N ILE A 63 -2.70 -15.20 -3.04
CA ILE A 63 -3.82 -14.51 -3.69
C ILE A 63 -5.04 -15.43 -3.77
N ARG A 64 -4.89 -16.65 -4.29
CA ARG A 64 -6.02 -17.60 -4.42
C ARG A 64 -6.61 -18.04 -3.09
N GLU A 65 -5.82 -18.04 -2.03
CA GLU A 65 -6.27 -18.38 -0.68
C GLU A 65 -6.96 -17.22 0.04
N THR A 66 -6.73 -15.98 -0.41
CA THR A 66 -7.19 -14.77 0.29
C THR A 66 -8.37 -14.08 -0.40
N ILE A 67 -8.43 -14.09 -1.74
CA ILE A 67 -9.40 -13.34 -2.55
C ILE A 67 -10.23 -14.27 -3.43
#